data_AF-A0A7S0XED9-F1
#
_entry.id   AF-A0A7S0XED9-F1
#
_cell.length_a   1.000
_cell.length_b   1.000
_cell.length_c   1.000
_cell.angle_alpha   90.00
_cell.angle_beta   90.00
_cell.angle_gamma   90.00
#
_symmetry.space_group_name_H-M   'P 1'
#
loop_
_entity.id
_entity.type
_entity.pdbx_description
1 polymer ?
#
loop_
_entity_poly.entity_id
_entity_poly.type
_entity_poly.pdbx_seq_one_letter_code
_entity_poly.pdbx_strand_id
1 'polypeptide(L)'
;LESVDSIELHWLYGLTPAQRMFEVCNDPPVVQFQSDLIRASLNEWPNQNENTEVQLLSSGNLNDSQKEVVNCLLNIKSGLYLVVGPPGTGKTTTSVDFIINYCHQNQNSRVLVSAPSNQAVHVLLLNLLNHV
;
A
#
# COMPACT_ATOMS: atom_id res chain seq x y z
N LEU A 1 -9.22 21.34 55.25
CA LEU A 1 -8.65 20.62 54.09
C LEU A 1 -9.83 20.26 53.21
N GLU A 2 -10.23 21.19 52.35
CA GLU A 2 -11.35 21.01 51.43
C GLU A 2 -11.00 19.92 50.42
N SER A 3 -11.91 18.96 50.27
CA SER A 3 -11.82 17.86 49.33
C SER A 3 -11.76 18.40 47.91
N VAL A 4 -10.65 18.18 47.23
CA VAL A 4 -10.50 18.48 45.80
C VAL A 4 -11.59 17.69 45.05
N ASP A 5 -12.41 18.42 44.29
CA ASP A 5 -13.48 17.87 43.46
C ASP A 5 -12.98 16.72 42.57
N SER A 6 -13.73 15.62 42.53
CA SER A 6 -13.42 14.47 41.68
C SER A 6 -13.60 14.85 40.21
N ILE A 7 -12.52 14.81 39.42
CA ILE A 7 -12.60 15.00 37.97
C ILE A 7 -13.10 13.70 37.33
N GLU A 8 -14.23 13.77 36.64
CA GLU A 8 -14.74 12.69 35.80
C GLU A 8 -14.37 12.93 34.33
N LEU A 9 -13.89 11.87 33.68
CA LEU A 9 -13.50 11.88 32.27
C LEU A 9 -14.40 10.91 31.50
N HIS A 10 -15.06 11.42 30.46
CA HIS A 10 -15.87 10.63 29.55
C HIS A 10 -15.30 10.69 28.14
N TRP A 11 -15.08 9.52 27.54
CA TRP A 11 -14.73 9.44 26.13
C TRP A 11 -15.99 9.60 25.28
N LEU A 12 -15.99 10.57 24.37
CA LEU A 12 -17.10 10.78 23.44
C LEU A 12 -16.84 10.05 22.12
N TYR A 13 -15.84 10.50 21.36
CA TYR A 13 -15.39 9.87 20.12
C TYR A 13 -14.04 10.47 19.66
N GLY A 14 -13.36 9.77 18.75
CA GLY A 14 -12.15 10.27 18.11
C GLY A 14 -12.44 11.16 16.90
N LEU A 15 -12.06 12.44 16.97
CA LEU A 15 -12.27 13.41 15.89
C LEU A 15 -11.21 13.35 14.78
N THR A 16 -10.00 12.89 15.09
CA THR A 16 -8.85 12.98 14.18
C THR A 16 -9.05 12.27 12.84
N PRO A 17 -9.60 11.04 12.75
CA PRO A 17 -9.82 10.40 11.45
C PRO A 17 -10.82 11.17 10.59
N ALA A 18 -11.92 11.64 11.20
CA ALA A 18 -12.95 12.42 10.50
C ALA A 18 -12.39 13.74 9.99
N GLN A 19 -11.60 14.44 10.82
CA GLN A 19 -10.95 15.69 10.43
C GLN A 19 -9.97 15.49 9.27
N ARG A 20 -9.12 14.45 9.31
CA ARG A 20 -8.19 14.14 8.21
C ARG A 20 -8.90 13.85 6.89
N MET A 21 -10.00 13.09 6.93
CA MET A 21 -10.82 12.83 5.74
C MET A 21 -11.45 14.11 5.21
N PHE A 22 -12.00 14.95 6.11
CA PHE A 22 -12.60 16.23 5.74
C PHE A 22 -11.58 17.16 5.07
N GLU A 23 -10.38 17.30 5.64
CA GLU A 23 -9.30 18.14 5.10
C GLU A 23 -8.94 17.73 3.66
N VAL A 24 -8.76 16.43 3.39
CA VAL A 24 -8.46 15.92 2.05
C VAL A 24 -9.62 16.12 1.07
N CYS A 25 -10.87 16.02 1.52
CA CYS A 25 -12.03 16.28 0.66
C CYS A 25 -12.22 17.78 0.37
N ASN A 26 -11.91 18.64 1.34
CA ASN A 26 -12.09 20.09 1.22
C ASN A 26 -10.98 20.74 0.39
N ASP A 27 -9.74 20.25 0.50
CA ASP A 27 -8.59 20.70 -0.28
C ASP A 27 -7.82 19.47 -0.83
N PRO A 28 -8.32 18.86 -1.93
CA PRO A 28 -7.74 17.64 -2.45
C PRO A 28 -6.34 17.88 -3.04
N PRO A 29 -5.33 17.07 -2.67
CA PRO A 29 -3.99 17.24 -3.21
C PRO A 29 -3.97 16.96 -4.72
N VAL A 30 -3.18 17.75 -5.45
CA VAL A 30 -2.92 17.50 -6.87
C VAL A 30 -1.95 16.32 -6.99
N VAL A 31 -2.44 15.20 -7.50
CA VAL A 31 -1.66 13.98 -7.74
C VAL A 31 -1.70 13.61 -9.23
N GLN A 32 -0.69 12.88 -9.70
CA GLN A 32 -0.52 12.55 -11.13
C GLN A 32 -1.75 11.83 -11.73
N PHE A 33 -2.48 11.05 -10.92
CA PHE A 33 -3.63 10.23 -11.31
C PHE A 33 -4.97 10.79 -10.75
N GLN A 34 -5.05 12.11 -10.49
CA GLN A 34 -6.25 12.73 -9.91
C GLN A 34 -7.49 12.54 -10.79
N SER A 35 -7.35 12.66 -12.11
CA SER A 35 -8.47 12.44 -13.04
C SER A 35 -8.98 11.00 -13.00
N ASP A 36 -8.08 10.03 -12.86
CA ASP A 36 -8.41 8.61 -12.77
C ASP A 36 -9.16 8.31 -11.48
N LEU A 37 -8.72 8.89 -10.35
CA LEU A 37 -9.42 8.79 -9.06
C LEU A 37 -10.85 9.34 -9.13
N ILE A 38 -11.02 10.55 -9.69
CA ILE A 38 -12.35 11.20 -9.79
C ILE A 38 -13.30 10.38 -10.66
N ARG A 39 -12.78 9.78 -11.73
CA ARG A 39 -13.58 8.97 -12.67
C ARG A 39 -13.73 7.52 -12.26
N ALA A 40 -13.11 7.11 -11.15
CA ALA A 40 -12.96 5.70 -10.78
C ALA A 40 -12.45 4.84 -11.96
N SER A 41 -11.47 5.37 -12.70
CA SER A 41 -10.85 4.72 -13.85
C SER A 41 -9.50 4.11 -13.47
N LEU A 42 -9.19 2.95 -14.05
CA LEU A 42 -7.91 2.27 -13.86
C LEU A 42 -7.15 2.26 -15.18
N ASN A 43 -5.82 2.28 -15.11
CA ASN A 43 -5.00 2.08 -16.27
C ASN A 43 -5.16 0.65 -16.80
N GLU A 44 -5.03 0.48 -18.12
CA GLU A 44 -4.95 -0.86 -18.72
C GLU A 44 -3.78 -1.63 -18.13
N TRP A 45 -3.99 -2.92 -17.89
CA TRP A 45 -2.92 -3.79 -17.41
C TRP A 45 -1.77 -3.80 -18.42
N PRO A 46 -0.51 -3.59 -17.99
CA PRO A 46 0.60 -3.47 -18.92
C PRO A 46 0.77 -4.76 -19.73
N ASN A 47 0.92 -4.61 -21.05
CA ASN A 47 1.27 -5.73 -21.92
C ASN A 47 2.69 -6.19 -21.57
N GLN A 48 2.85 -7.49 -21.34
CA GLN A 48 4.16 -8.09 -21.19
C GLN A 48 4.83 -8.09 -22.56
N ASN A 49 5.81 -7.21 -22.76
CA ASN A 49 6.77 -7.43 -23.82
C ASN A 49 7.68 -8.58 -23.37
N GLU A 50 7.71 -9.66 -24.16
CA GLU A 50 8.29 -11.00 -23.84
C GLU A 50 9.79 -11.05 -23.45
N ASN A 51 10.48 -9.95 -23.14
CA ASN A 51 11.93 -9.97 -22.91
C ASN A 51 12.44 -9.17 -21.70
N THR A 52 11.58 -8.88 -20.72
CA THR A 52 12.03 -8.23 -19.47
C THR A 52 11.73 -9.14 -18.27
N GLU A 53 12.29 -10.35 -18.28
CA GLU A 53 12.41 -11.12 -17.05
C GLU A 53 13.31 -10.33 -16.10
N VAL A 54 12.67 -9.65 -15.16
CA VAL A 54 13.37 -9.08 -14.02
C VAL A 54 13.88 -10.27 -13.20
N GLN A 55 15.19 -10.32 -12.96
CA GLN A 55 15.73 -11.20 -11.94
C GLN A 55 15.20 -10.74 -10.58
N LEU A 56 14.13 -11.40 -10.12
CA LEU A 56 13.56 -11.16 -8.81
C LEU A 56 14.60 -11.54 -7.76
N LEU A 57 14.88 -10.62 -6.85
CA LEU A 57 15.84 -10.81 -5.76
C LEU A 57 15.27 -11.74 -4.69
N SER A 58 13.94 -11.75 -4.54
CA SER A 58 13.27 -12.52 -3.51
C SER A 58 12.97 -13.94 -3.99
N SER A 59 13.60 -14.91 -3.31
CA SER A 59 13.32 -16.34 -3.34
C SER A 59 12.05 -16.70 -2.55
N GLY A 60 11.06 -15.80 -2.51
CA GLY A 60 9.74 -16.11 -1.99
C GLY A 60 9.09 -17.19 -2.87
N ASN A 61 8.35 -18.12 -2.25
CA ASN A 61 7.67 -19.19 -2.98
C ASN A 61 6.38 -18.65 -3.66
N LEU A 62 6.54 -17.59 -4.46
CA LEU A 62 5.47 -17.02 -5.26
C LEU A 62 5.06 -18.01 -6.34
N ASN A 63 3.76 -18.15 -6.54
CA ASN A 63 3.25 -18.88 -7.70
C ASN A 63 3.37 -18.02 -8.97
N ASP A 64 3.09 -18.63 -10.13
CA ASP A 64 3.32 -17.98 -11.42
C ASP A 64 2.47 -16.71 -11.61
N SER A 65 1.21 -16.71 -11.15
CA SER A 65 0.36 -15.51 -11.26
C SER A 65 0.83 -14.36 -10.35
N GLN A 66 1.39 -14.66 -9.18
CA GLN A 66 1.96 -13.64 -8.30
C GLN A 66 3.27 -13.08 -8.88
N LYS A 67 4.14 -13.93 -9.44
CA LYS A 67 5.36 -13.50 -10.14
C LYS A 67 5.04 -12.61 -11.32
N GLU A 68 4.02 -12.98 -12.10
CA GLU A 68 3.52 -12.20 -13.21
C GLU A 68 3.09 -10.80 -12.78
N VAL A 69 2.29 -10.71 -11.70
CA VAL A 69 1.88 -9.43 -11.11
C VAL A 69 3.09 -8.60 -10.68
N VAL A 70 4.05 -9.19 -9.95
CA VAL A 70 5.25 -8.47 -9.51
C VAL A 70 6.07 -7.95 -10.70
N ASN A 71 6.31 -8.79 -11.70
CA ASN A 71 7.07 -8.42 -12.90
C ASN A 71 6.36 -7.29 -13.68
N CYS A 72 5.04 -7.37 -13.84
CA CYS A 72 4.28 -6.30 -14.48
C CYS A 72 4.42 -4.98 -13.70
N LEU A 73 4.22 -5.00 -12.38
CA LEU A 73 4.27 -3.80 -11.54
C LEU A 73 5.66 -3.15 -11.53
N LEU A 74 6.75 -3.92 -11.58
CA LEU A 74 8.12 -3.38 -11.60
C LEU A 74 8.43 -2.59 -12.89
N ASN A 75 7.73 -2.88 -13.99
CA ASN A 75 7.91 -2.19 -15.27
C ASN A 75 7.01 -0.95 -15.42
N ILE A 76 6.09 -0.71 -14.47
CA ILE A 76 5.18 0.44 -14.51
C ILE A 76 5.90 1.69 -14.00
N LYS A 77 5.82 2.78 -14.76
CA LYS A 77 6.37 4.08 -14.36
C LYS A 77 5.40 4.90 -13.51
N SER A 78 4.12 4.88 -13.85
CA SER A 78 3.08 5.66 -13.17
C SER A 78 1.69 5.17 -13.57
N GLY A 79 0.74 5.24 -12.65
CA GLY A 79 -0.66 4.96 -12.91
C GLY A 79 -1.37 4.38 -11.68
N LEU A 80 -2.65 4.11 -11.83
CA LEU A 80 -3.50 3.47 -10.82
C LEU A 80 -3.86 2.06 -11.30
N TYR A 81 -3.46 1.07 -10.51
CA TYR A 81 -3.62 -0.35 -10.80
C TYR A 81 -4.28 -1.06 -9.63
N LEU A 82 -5.07 -2.09 -9.93
CA LEU A 82 -5.78 -2.87 -8.93
C LEU A 82 -5.33 -4.33 -8.98
N VAL A 83 -4.73 -4.82 -7.89
CA VAL A 83 -4.42 -6.24 -7.70
C VAL A 83 -5.53 -6.88 -6.88
N VAL A 84 -6.22 -7.85 -7.47
CA VAL A 84 -7.33 -8.57 -6.81
C VAL A 84 -6.93 -10.01 -6.54
N GLY A 85 -7.30 -10.53 -5.38
CA GLY A 85 -7.10 -11.92 -5.03
C GLY A 85 -8.09 -12.40 -3.96
N PRO A 86 -8.65 -13.62 -4.06
CA PRO A 86 -9.47 -14.22 -3.01
C PRO A 86 -8.80 -14.26 -1.63
N PRO A 87 -9.54 -14.55 -0.54
CA PRO A 87 -8.95 -14.77 0.77
C PRO A 87 -7.86 -15.87 0.73
N GLY A 88 -6.72 -15.63 1.38
CA GLY A 88 -5.63 -16.61 1.44
C GLY A 88 -4.70 -16.69 0.21
N THR A 89 -4.94 -15.91 -0.87
CA THR A 89 -4.12 -16.01 -2.11
C THR A 89 -2.82 -15.22 -2.08
N GLY A 90 -2.27 -14.94 -0.90
CA GLY A 90 -0.94 -14.33 -0.76
C GLY A 90 -0.83 -12.86 -1.20
N LYS A 91 -1.92 -12.07 -1.27
CA LYS A 91 -1.87 -10.63 -1.63
C LYS A 91 -0.80 -9.84 -0.86
N THR A 92 -0.72 -10.07 0.45
CA THR A 92 0.29 -9.45 1.32
C THR A 92 1.69 -9.87 0.90
N THR A 93 1.92 -11.16 0.67
CA THR A 93 3.20 -11.72 0.18
C THR A 93 3.58 -11.07 -1.14
N THR A 94 2.68 -11.06 -2.14
CA THR A 94 2.91 -10.41 -3.45
C THR A 94 3.25 -8.93 -3.32
N SER A 95 2.59 -8.20 -2.41
CA SER A 95 2.87 -6.78 -2.18
C SER A 95 4.25 -6.57 -1.57
N VAL A 96 4.64 -7.41 -0.60
CA VAL A 96 5.96 -7.38 0.05
C VAL A 96 7.06 -7.66 -0.96
N ASP A 97 6.91 -8.73 -1.75
CA ASP A 97 7.84 -9.07 -2.83
C ASP A 97 7.98 -7.92 -3.84
N PHE A 98 6.87 -7.30 -4.26
CA PHE A 98 6.93 -6.13 -5.13
C PHE A 98 7.72 -4.98 -4.51
N ILE A 99 7.43 -4.60 -3.26
CA ILE A 99 8.09 -3.48 -2.57
C ILE A 99 9.60 -3.72 -2.48
N ILE A 100 10.03 -4.93 -2.10
CA ILE A 100 11.45 -5.29 -1.98
C ILE A 100 12.14 -5.14 -3.34
N ASN A 101 11.62 -5.78 -4.38
CA ASN A 101 12.19 -5.73 -5.71
C ASN A 101 12.22 -4.28 -6.26
N TYR A 102 11.16 -3.50 -6.01
CA TYR A 102 11.10 -2.10 -6.43
C TYR A 102 12.17 -1.24 -5.75
N CYS A 103 12.31 -1.34 -4.43
CA CYS A 103 13.30 -0.60 -3.66
C CYS A 103 14.74 -0.97 -4.06
N HIS A 104 15.00 -2.25 -4.34
CA HIS A 104 16.32 -2.68 -4.82
C HIS A 104 16.67 -2.11 -6.20
N GLN A 105 15.71 -2.08 -7.14
CA GLN A 105 15.91 -1.47 -8.45
C GLN A 105 16.02 0.06 -8.38
N ASN A 106 15.39 0.68 -7.39
CA ASN A 106 15.27 2.12 -7.25
C ASN A 106 15.82 2.59 -5.89
N GLN A 107 17.14 2.45 -5.69
CA GLN A 107 17.83 2.67 -4.40
C GLN A 107 17.59 4.03 -3.73
N ASN A 108 17.18 5.06 -4.49
CA ASN A 108 16.91 6.41 -3.99
C ASN A 108 15.41 6.75 -3.91
N SER A 109 14.54 5.79 -4.22
CA SER A 109 13.09 5.97 -4.13
C SER A 109 12.59 5.82 -2.69
N ARG A 110 11.42 6.39 -2.41
CA ARG A 110 10.69 6.18 -1.16
C ARG A 110 9.31 5.64 -1.49
N VAL A 111 8.94 4.52 -0.86
CA VAL A 111 7.63 3.88 -1.04
C VAL A 111 6.76 4.18 0.17
N LEU A 112 5.59 4.78 -0.06
CA LEU A 112 4.55 4.91 0.96
C LEU A 112 3.66 3.66 0.92
N VAL A 113 3.60 2.94 2.04
CA VAL A 113 2.71 1.78 2.21
C VAL A 113 1.69 2.13 3.29
N SER A 114 0.40 1.96 2.98
CA SER A 114 -0.69 2.23 3.93
C SER A 114 -1.71 1.10 3.94
N ALA A 115 -2.32 0.87 5.11
CA ALA A 115 -3.41 -0.08 5.28
C ALA A 115 -4.45 0.50 6.27
N PRO A 116 -5.71 0.04 6.22
CA PRO A 116 -6.79 0.63 7.02
C PRO A 116 -6.71 0.34 8.53
N SER A 117 -5.87 -0.61 8.97
CA SER A 117 -5.70 -0.94 10.39
C SER A 117 -4.23 -1.06 10.80
N ASN A 118 -3.93 -0.71 12.05
CA ASN A 118 -2.59 -0.86 12.62
C ASN A 118 -2.09 -2.31 12.54
N GLN A 119 -2.99 -3.29 12.74
CA GLN A 119 -2.65 -4.71 12.62
C GLN A 119 -2.19 -5.08 11.21
N ALA A 120 -2.87 -4.57 10.17
CA ALA A 120 -2.46 -4.81 8.78
C ALA A 120 -1.12 -4.16 8.44
N VAL A 121 -0.88 -2.94 8.93
CA VAL A 121 0.43 -2.27 8.80
C VAL A 121 1.52 -3.07 9.52
N HIS A 122 1.25 -3.56 10.73
CA HIS A 122 2.19 -4.35 11.50
C HIS A 122 2.56 -5.66 10.78
N VAL A 123 1.58 -6.38 10.22
CA VAL A 123 1.83 -7.59 9.42
C VAL A 123 2.69 -7.29 8.19
N LEU A 124 2.42 -6.19 7.46
CA LEU A 124 3.24 -5.79 6.33
C LEU A 124 4.68 -5.49 6.75
N LEU A 125 4.88 -4.76 7.85
CA LEU A 125 6.19 -4.43 8.38
C LEU A 125 6.98 -5.68 8.80
N LEU A 126 6.35 -6.60 9.54
CA LEU A 126 7.01 -7.84 9.95
C LEU A 126 7.46 -8.67 8.74
N ASN A 127 6.61 -8.79 7.73
CA ASN A 127 6.97 -9.50 6.51
C ASN A 127 8.14 -8.82 5.79
N LEU A 128 8.12 -7.50 5.65
CA LEU A 128 9.24 -6.75 5.05
C LEU A 128 10.55 -6.97 5.82
N LEU A 129 10.54 -6.92 7.16
CA LEU A 129 11.73 -7.13 7.98
C LEU A 129 12.29 -8.56 7.88
N ASN A 130 11.44 -9.57 7.72
CA ASN A 130 11.89 -10.96 7.58
C ASN A 130 12.56 -11.26 6.22
N HIS A 131 12.47 -10.34 5.26
CA HIS A 131 13.06 -10.48 3.93
C HIS A 131 14.35 -9.64 3.73
N VAL A 132 14.72 -8.81 4.71
CA VAL A 132 15.98 -8.03 4.75
C VAL A 132 17.01 -8.78 5.58
#